data_AF-A0A928T269-F1
#
_entry.id   AF-A0A928T269-F1
#
_cell.length_a   1.000
_cell.length_b   1.000
_cell.length_c   1.000
_cell.angle_alpha   90.00
_cell.angle_beta   90.00
_cell.angle_gamma   90.00
#
_symmetry.space_group_name_H-M   'P 1'
#
loop_
_entity.id
_entity.type
_entity.pdbx_description
1 polymer ?
#
loop_
_entity_poly.entity_id
_entity_poly.type
_entity_poly.pdbx_seq_one_letter_code
_entity_poly.pdbx_strand_id
1 'polypeptide(L)'
;MLPFHRRFQAWGTRHASAALALVAIVACSKKQPASSEPPDDPPSITPVLEAGRGKSDGQLGQNIPEEGLPEGPKSFVADASGGVHVLDQENARIQKFSGGAFEKSVPIPARAFDDVELFESGGYALLDVHAPAAIVFVDGAGQLKSELALESDEIPEPSLITALVKHGDGYYVELSDDYLVHVASSAGAPVEKSVVPGQALDGSTALKADLADPKHVALYRVALPEGDPSALADVAFGERVARRTLLAAKKGGGTLLGVVTESEQPDPETPPLESASLVVLDSGGHEKHRVPLPHSESVEDVFRNVKRGDDGNVYVMKVAASGVSIVKVTP
;
A
#
# COMPACT_ATOMS: atom_id res chain seq x y z
N MET A 1 -2.01 -27.49 18.41
CA MET A 1 -1.76 -28.51 17.35
C MET A 1 -3.08 -29.11 16.92
N LEU A 2 -3.71 -28.54 15.89
CA LEU A 2 -4.90 -29.07 15.22
C LEU A 2 -4.63 -28.98 13.72
N PRO A 3 -4.81 -30.06 12.93
CA PRO A 3 -4.41 -30.06 11.53
C PRO A 3 -5.58 -29.59 10.65
N PHE A 4 -5.35 -28.53 9.89
CA PHE A 4 -6.16 -28.23 8.71
C PHE A 4 -5.71 -29.17 7.57
N HIS A 5 -6.57 -30.13 7.22
CA HIS A 5 -6.44 -30.92 6.00
C HIS A 5 -7.64 -30.58 5.11
N ARG A 6 -7.42 -29.76 4.07
CA ARG A 6 -8.28 -29.76 2.89
C ARG A 6 -7.53 -30.42 1.74
N ARG A 7 -8.13 -31.52 1.28
CA ARG A 7 -7.68 -32.38 0.19
C ARG A 7 -7.83 -31.65 -1.14
N PHE A 8 -6.73 -31.48 -1.88
CA PHE A 8 -6.79 -31.24 -3.32
C PHE A 8 -7.14 -32.55 -4.03
N GLN A 9 -8.25 -32.58 -4.76
CA GLN A 9 -8.61 -33.68 -5.65
C GLN A 9 -7.84 -33.56 -6.97
N ALA A 10 -7.16 -34.63 -7.35
CA ALA A 10 -6.47 -34.78 -8.63
C ALA A 10 -7.46 -34.84 -9.80
N TRP A 11 -7.23 -34.02 -10.83
CA TRP A 11 -7.97 -34.03 -12.08
C TRP A 11 -7.49 -35.14 -13.03
N GLY A 12 -8.46 -35.85 -13.59
CA GLY A 12 -8.26 -36.96 -14.52
C GLY A 12 -7.82 -36.52 -15.92
N THR A 13 -6.87 -37.27 -16.46
CA THR A 13 -6.40 -37.20 -17.84
C THR A 13 -7.52 -37.58 -18.82
N ARG A 14 -7.90 -36.69 -19.74
CA ARG A 14 -8.70 -37.03 -20.93
C ARG A 14 -7.81 -37.08 -22.17
N HIS A 15 -7.97 -38.17 -22.91
CA HIS A 15 -7.29 -38.48 -24.17
C HIS A 15 -7.61 -37.46 -25.27
N ALA A 16 -6.57 -37.06 -26.00
CA ALA A 16 -6.66 -36.25 -27.20
C ALA A 16 -6.91 -37.13 -28.44
N SER A 17 -7.97 -36.85 -29.18
CA SER A 17 -8.19 -37.33 -30.54
C SER A 17 -7.62 -36.31 -31.53
N ALA A 18 -6.66 -36.75 -32.35
CA ALA A 18 -6.06 -35.95 -33.41
C ALA A 18 -6.98 -35.87 -34.63
N ALA A 19 -7.41 -34.66 -35.00
CA ALA A 19 -8.03 -34.37 -36.29
C ALA A 19 -7.07 -33.49 -37.09
N LEU A 20 -6.61 -34.02 -38.24
CA LEU A 20 -5.74 -33.32 -39.18
C LEU A 20 -6.61 -32.35 -40.00
N ALA A 21 -6.49 -31.04 -39.73
CA ALA A 21 -7.11 -29.99 -40.55
C ALA A 21 -6.03 -29.30 -41.39
N LEU A 22 -6.20 -29.35 -42.72
CA LEU A 22 -5.43 -28.58 -43.69
C LEU A 22 -5.80 -27.10 -43.53
N VAL A 23 -4.86 -26.27 -43.08
CA VAL A 23 -5.02 -24.82 -43.01
C VAL A 23 -4.29 -24.18 -44.21
N ALA A 24 -5.05 -23.53 -45.08
CA ALA A 24 -4.51 -22.67 -46.13
C ALA A 24 -4.06 -21.34 -45.51
N ILE A 25 -2.76 -21.05 -45.59
CA ILE A 25 -2.16 -19.80 -45.10
C ILE A 25 -2.44 -18.70 -46.14
N VAL A 26 -3.51 -17.93 -45.93
CA VAL A 26 -3.70 -16.65 -46.63
C VAL A 26 -2.97 -15.58 -45.83
N ALA A 27 -1.83 -15.12 -46.34
CA ALA A 27 -1.07 -14.02 -45.78
C ALA A 27 -1.79 -12.68 -46.05
N CYS A 28 -2.83 -12.38 -45.26
CA CYS A 28 -3.35 -11.02 -45.16
C CYS A 28 -2.34 -10.17 -44.37
N SER A 29 -1.56 -9.36 -45.09
CA SER A 29 -0.74 -8.31 -44.49
C SER A 29 -1.67 -7.25 -43.87
N LYS A 30 -2.07 -7.48 -42.61
CA LYS A 30 -2.79 -6.49 -41.80
C LYS A 30 -1.80 -5.38 -41.50
N LYS A 31 -1.99 -4.24 -42.17
CA LYS A 31 -1.35 -2.97 -41.85
C LYS A 31 -1.75 -2.61 -40.41
N GLN A 32 -0.87 -2.90 -39.45
CA GLN A 32 -1.08 -2.61 -38.04
C GLN A 32 -1.28 -1.10 -37.90
N PRO A 33 -2.42 -0.62 -37.39
CA PRO A 33 -2.60 0.81 -37.14
C PRO A 33 -1.51 1.24 -36.17
N ALA A 34 -0.75 2.28 -36.54
CA ALA A 34 0.22 2.89 -35.65
C ALA A 34 -0.54 3.31 -34.38
N SER A 35 -0.21 2.69 -33.25
CA SER A 35 -0.75 3.10 -31.95
C SER A 35 -0.26 4.51 -31.70
N SER A 36 -1.14 5.49 -31.84
CA SER A 36 -0.89 6.89 -31.52
C SER A 36 -1.16 7.12 -30.04
N GLU A 37 -0.56 6.32 -29.17
CA GLU A 37 -0.51 6.70 -27.76
C GLU A 37 0.34 7.96 -27.66
N PRO A 38 -0.13 8.99 -26.91
CA PRO A 38 0.68 10.16 -26.62
C PRO A 38 2.01 9.72 -26.01
N PRO A 39 3.10 10.48 -26.22
CA PRO A 39 4.36 10.21 -25.54
C PRO A 39 4.14 10.18 -24.03
N ASP A 40 4.63 9.12 -23.40
CA ASP A 40 4.56 8.87 -21.97
C ASP A 40 5.55 9.82 -21.26
N ASP A 41 5.04 10.82 -20.56
CA ASP A 41 5.89 11.76 -19.81
C ASP A 41 6.60 11.00 -18.69
N PRO A 42 7.91 11.25 -18.45
CA PRO A 42 8.62 10.57 -17.39
C PRO A 42 8.04 10.94 -16.01
N PRO A 43 8.05 10.00 -15.04
CA PRO A 43 7.61 10.30 -13.70
C PRO A 43 8.38 11.46 -13.08
N SER A 44 7.71 12.23 -12.23
CA SER A 44 8.30 13.39 -11.55
C SER A 44 8.13 13.32 -10.04
N ILE A 45 9.11 13.84 -9.29
CA ILE A 45 9.10 13.93 -7.84
C ILE A 45 9.02 15.40 -7.44
N THR A 46 8.01 15.76 -6.65
CA THR A 46 7.78 17.13 -6.17
C THR A 46 7.65 17.15 -4.65
N PRO A 47 8.36 18.02 -3.92
CA PRO A 47 8.12 18.22 -2.49
C PRO A 47 6.68 18.66 -2.22
N VAL A 48 6.04 18.09 -1.20
CA VAL A 48 4.67 18.42 -0.77
C VAL A 48 4.66 19.01 0.63
N LEU A 49 5.50 18.51 1.51
CA LEU A 49 5.55 18.92 2.91
C LEU A 49 7.00 18.90 3.40
N GLU A 50 7.35 19.91 4.19
CA GLU A 50 8.52 19.94 5.06
C GLU A 50 8.04 20.42 6.44
N ALA A 51 8.13 19.58 7.45
CA ALA A 51 7.69 19.88 8.81
C ALA A 51 8.80 19.60 9.82
N GLY A 52 9.14 20.60 10.64
CA GLY A 52 10.12 20.44 11.71
C GLY A 52 9.60 19.58 12.87
N ARG A 53 10.48 19.24 13.81
CA ARG A 53 10.10 18.52 15.04
C ARG A 53 9.47 19.44 16.08
N GLY A 54 8.49 18.92 16.82
CA GLY A 54 7.91 19.62 17.98
C GLY A 54 6.45 19.29 18.25
N LYS A 55 5.84 20.10 19.12
CA LYS A 55 4.44 19.97 19.57
C LYS A 55 3.54 21.09 19.05
N SER A 56 4.13 22.10 18.41
CA SER A 56 3.38 23.25 17.89
C SER A 56 2.64 22.88 16.61
N ASP A 57 1.70 23.72 16.21
CA ASP A 57 1.06 23.63 14.90
C ASP A 57 2.11 23.68 13.77
N GLY A 58 1.99 22.76 12.82
CA GLY A 58 2.92 22.57 11.71
C GLY A 58 4.22 21.84 12.05
N GLN A 59 4.42 21.43 13.30
CA GLN A 59 5.57 20.62 13.73
C GLN A 59 5.13 19.20 14.09
N LEU A 60 5.93 18.18 13.79
CA LEU A 60 5.59 16.79 14.04
C LEU A 60 6.35 16.22 15.23
N GLY A 61 5.67 15.40 16.02
CA GLY A 61 6.21 14.82 17.25
C GLY A 61 7.36 13.86 16.98
N GLN A 62 8.12 13.62 18.04
CA GLN A 62 9.16 12.60 18.09
C GLN A 62 9.34 12.21 19.55
N ASN A 63 9.45 10.92 19.79
CA ASN A 63 9.84 10.36 21.07
C ASN A 63 11.07 9.49 20.85
N ILE A 64 12.13 9.77 21.62
CA ILE A 64 13.36 9.00 21.60
C ILE A 64 13.48 8.43 23.02
N PRO A 65 12.96 7.23 23.26
CA PRO A 65 13.03 6.64 24.59
C PRO A 65 14.46 6.22 24.92
N GLU A 66 14.77 6.09 26.21
CA GLU A 66 16.05 5.54 26.67
C GLU A 66 16.20 4.07 26.27
N GLU A 67 15.09 3.34 26.27
CA GLU A 67 14.97 1.95 25.84
C GLU A 67 13.83 1.82 24.82
N GLY A 68 14.07 1.11 23.72
CA GLY A 68 13.10 0.91 22.64
C GLY A 68 13.45 1.65 21.36
N LEU A 69 12.59 1.52 20.35
CA LEU A 69 12.74 2.22 19.08
C LEU A 69 12.23 3.65 19.21
N PRO A 70 12.90 4.64 18.60
CA PRO A 70 12.34 5.97 18.43
C PRO A 70 10.99 5.92 17.73
N GLU A 71 10.08 6.80 18.13
CA GLU A 71 8.75 6.92 17.56
C GLU A 71 8.56 8.33 16.98
N GLY A 72 7.73 8.41 15.93
CA GLY A 72 7.39 9.63 15.24
C GLY A 72 6.01 9.52 14.60
N PRO A 73 5.71 10.30 13.57
CA PRO A 73 4.46 10.13 12.83
C PRO A 73 4.36 8.74 12.22
N LYS A 74 3.30 8.01 12.54
CA LYS A 74 3.14 6.60 12.18
C LYS A 74 2.74 6.40 10.71
N SER A 75 1.90 7.30 10.19
CA SER A 75 1.35 7.21 8.84
C SER A 75 0.83 8.57 8.35
N PHE A 76 0.32 8.60 7.13
CA PHE A 76 -0.34 9.76 6.54
C PHE A 76 -1.43 9.32 5.54
N VAL A 77 -2.20 10.27 5.02
CA VAL A 77 -3.09 10.08 3.86
C VAL A 77 -3.14 11.36 3.03
N ALA A 78 -3.20 11.22 1.70
CA ALA A 78 -3.30 12.35 0.78
C ALA A 78 -4.69 12.43 0.15
N ASP A 79 -5.31 13.61 0.25
CA ASP A 79 -6.65 13.88 -0.29
C ASP A 79 -6.62 14.12 -1.81
N ALA A 80 -7.81 14.22 -2.41
CA ALA A 80 -7.95 14.42 -3.85
C ALA A 80 -7.41 15.77 -4.37
N SER A 81 -7.12 16.73 -3.49
CA SER A 81 -6.49 18.01 -3.83
C SER A 81 -4.96 17.95 -3.70
N GLY A 82 -4.41 16.84 -3.21
CA GLY A 82 -3.00 16.68 -2.88
C GLY A 82 -2.61 17.27 -1.52
N GLY A 83 -3.60 17.62 -0.68
CA GLY A 83 -3.38 17.94 0.73
C GLY A 83 -3.02 16.67 1.50
N VAL A 84 -2.12 16.77 2.48
CA VAL A 84 -1.63 15.63 3.25
C VAL A 84 -2.05 15.75 4.71
N HIS A 85 -2.54 14.64 5.26
CA HIS A 85 -2.97 14.51 6.65
C HIS A 85 -2.02 13.52 7.32
N VAL A 86 -1.22 14.00 8.27
CA VAL A 86 -0.20 13.20 8.95
C VAL A 86 -0.71 12.77 10.32
N LEU A 87 -0.63 11.47 10.60
CA LEU A 87 -0.92 10.89 11.91
C LEU A 87 0.26 11.16 12.86
N ASP A 88 0.17 12.25 13.60
CA ASP A 88 1.15 12.70 14.57
C ASP A 88 0.87 12.05 15.94
N GLN A 89 1.11 10.74 15.99
CA GLN A 89 0.76 9.86 17.10
C GLN A 89 1.37 10.34 18.43
N GLU A 90 2.62 10.81 18.40
CA GLU A 90 3.33 11.36 19.57
C GLU A 90 2.64 12.58 20.20
N ASN A 91 1.86 13.31 19.42
CA ASN A 91 1.08 14.45 19.90
C ASN A 91 -0.42 14.17 19.94
N ALA A 92 -0.86 12.91 19.78
CA ALA A 92 -2.25 12.48 19.75
C ALA A 92 -3.13 13.38 18.86
N ARG A 93 -2.68 13.62 17.62
CA ARG A 93 -3.39 14.46 16.66
C ARG A 93 -3.15 14.05 15.22
N ILE A 94 -3.99 14.56 14.33
CA ILE A 94 -3.76 14.58 12.89
C ILE A 94 -3.43 16.01 12.49
N GLN A 95 -2.37 16.21 11.72
CA GLN A 95 -2.05 17.52 11.13
C GLN A 95 -2.28 17.52 9.63
N LYS A 96 -3.08 18.47 9.16
CA LYS A 96 -3.36 18.68 7.75
C LYS A 96 -2.47 19.77 7.18
N PHE A 97 -1.92 19.50 6.01
CA PHE A 97 -1.10 20.41 5.23
C PHE A 97 -1.66 20.53 3.82
N SER A 98 -1.67 21.76 3.28
CA SER A 98 -2.09 22.03 1.91
C SER A 98 -1.12 23.02 1.26
N GLY A 99 -0.65 22.70 0.06
CA GLY A 99 0.37 23.50 -0.63
C GLY A 99 1.67 23.66 0.18
N GLY A 100 2.00 22.67 1.02
CA GLY A 100 3.16 22.70 1.93
C GLY A 100 3.00 23.55 3.18
N ALA A 101 1.87 24.22 3.38
CA ALA A 101 1.59 24.98 4.60
C ALA A 101 0.69 24.18 5.55
N PHE A 102 0.90 24.35 6.86
CA PHE A 102 -0.02 23.87 7.88
C PHE A 102 -1.40 24.52 7.69
N GLU A 103 -2.45 23.70 7.75
CA GLU A 103 -3.84 24.15 7.63
C GLU A 103 -4.59 24.00 8.95
N LYS A 104 -4.55 22.80 9.54
CA LYS A 104 -5.27 22.51 10.79
C LYS A 104 -4.65 21.36 11.56
N SER A 105 -4.89 21.38 12.86
CA SER A 105 -4.64 20.27 13.79
C SER A 105 -5.98 19.72 14.26
N VAL A 106 -6.13 18.39 14.25
CA VAL A 106 -7.31 17.68 14.73
C VAL A 106 -6.88 16.76 15.86
N PRO A 107 -7.33 16.98 17.12
CA PRO A 107 -7.02 16.05 18.20
C PRO A 107 -7.65 14.69 17.91
N ILE A 108 -7.02 13.60 18.33
CA ILE A 108 -7.59 12.24 18.23
C ILE A 108 -7.62 11.60 19.62
N PRO A 109 -8.39 10.51 19.82
CA PRO A 109 -8.37 9.77 21.07
C PRO A 109 -6.94 9.38 21.46
N ALA A 110 -6.62 9.40 22.76
CA ALA A 110 -5.30 9.00 23.26
C ALA A 110 -5.13 7.47 23.23
N ARG A 111 -4.91 6.93 22.03
CA ARG A 111 -4.60 5.53 21.72
C ARG A 111 -3.39 5.48 20.80
N ALA A 112 -2.72 4.34 20.71
CA ALA A 112 -1.60 4.13 19.78
C ALA A 112 -2.17 3.70 18.42
N PHE A 113 -2.40 4.67 17.53
CA PHE A 113 -2.84 4.38 16.18
C PHE A 113 -1.63 4.20 15.25
N ASP A 114 -1.72 3.20 14.39
CA ASP A 114 -0.66 2.80 13.46
C ASP A 114 -0.89 3.38 12.06
N ASP A 115 -2.15 3.46 11.63
CA ASP A 115 -2.50 3.91 10.27
C ASP A 115 -3.72 4.83 10.25
N VAL A 116 -3.85 5.59 9.16
CA VAL A 116 -4.94 6.55 8.94
C VAL A 116 -5.46 6.50 7.51
N GLU A 117 -6.78 6.56 7.36
CA GLU A 117 -7.47 6.80 6.10
C GLU A 117 -8.52 7.91 6.24
N LEU A 118 -8.86 8.58 5.12
CA LEU A 118 -9.91 9.60 5.12
C LEU A 118 -11.30 8.97 5.29
N PHE A 119 -12.14 9.57 6.13
CA PHE A 119 -13.50 9.11 6.42
C PHE A 119 -14.53 10.23 6.26
N GLU A 120 -15.58 9.96 5.48
CA GLU A 120 -16.67 10.90 5.17
C GLU A 120 -16.17 12.33 4.85
N SER A 121 -16.95 13.36 5.22
CA SER A 121 -16.62 14.77 4.96
C SER A 121 -15.54 15.29 5.91
N GLY A 122 -14.32 14.76 5.77
CA GLY A 122 -13.11 15.27 6.43
C GLY A 122 -12.80 14.70 7.81
N GLY A 123 -13.42 13.57 8.18
CA GLY A 123 -13.04 12.73 9.32
C GLY A 123 -11.95 11.72 8.97
N TYR A 124 -11.68 10.82 9.90
CA TYR A 124 -10.62 9.81 9.78
C TYR A 124 -11.07 8.43 10.26
N ALA A 125 -10.59 7.40 9.58
CA ALA A 125 -10.54 6.03 10.07
C ALA A 125 -9.12 5.79 10.58
N LEU A 126 -8.99 5.39 11.85
CA LEU A 126 -7.72 5.21 12.53
C LEU A 126 -7.56 3.73 12.89
N LEU A 127 -6.46 3.12 12.48
CA LEU A 127 -6.14 1.73 12.78
C LEU A 127 -5.39 1.65 14.12
N ASP A 128 -5.89 0.85 15.05
CA ASP A 128 -5.19 0.44 16.26
C ASP A 128 -5.04 -1.09 16.23
N VAL A 129 -3.82 -1.59 16.04
CA VAL A 129 -3.56 -3.03 16.00
C VAL A 129 -3.33 -3.64 17.39
N HIS A 130 -3.31 -2.82 18.45
CA HIS A 130 -3.08 -3.24 19.82
C HIS A 130 -4.38 -3.65 20.52
N ALA A 131 -4.29 -4.60 21.45
CA ALA A 131 -5.47 -5.17 22.09
C ALA A 131 -6.22 -4.16 22.99
N PRO A 132 -7.54 -3.92 22.77
CA PRO A 132 -8.39 -4.52 21.73
C PRO A 132 -8.20 -3.86 20.36
N ALA A 133 -7.85 -4.67 19.35
CA ALA A 133 -7.56 -4.16 18.01
C ALA A 133 -8.84 -3.67 17.34
N ALA A 134 -8.79 -2.47 16.75
CA ALA A 134 -9.97 -1.82 16.20
C ALA A 134 -9.66 -0.85 15.06
N ILE A 135 -10.68 -0.55 14.26
CA ILE A 135 -10.75 0.69 13.49
C ILE A 135 -11.62 1.69 14.26
N VAL A 136 -11.06 2.86 14.54
CA VAL A 136 -11.73 3.96 15.21
C VAL A 136 -12.08 5.03 14.19
N PHE A 137 -13.37 5.32 14.04
CA PHE A 137 -13.85 6.37 13.15
C PHE A 137 -14.09 7.66 13.95
N VAL A 138 -13.50 8.76 13.51
CA VAL A 138 -13.65 10.09 14.09
C VAL A 138 -14.11 11.10 13.04
N ASP A 139 -14.83 12.15 13.42
CA ASP A 139 -15.13 13.26 12.50
C ASP A 139 -13.97 14.24 12.33
N GLY A 140 -14.19 15.27 11.50
CA GLY A 140 -13.18 16.28 11.21
C GLY A 140 -12.79 17.18 12.39
N ALA A 141 -13.48 17.07 13.53
CA ALA A 141 -13.11 17.67 14.81
C ALA A 141 -12.43 16.67 15.77
N GLY A 142 -12.27 15.41 15.36
CA GLY A 142 -11.63 14.37 16.16
C GLY A 142 -12.56 13.64 17.11
N GLN A 143 -13.88 13.88 17.02
CA GLN A 143 -14.84 13.24 17.91
C GLN A 143 -15.16 11.83 17.43
N LEU A 144 -15.13 10.87 18.35
CA LEU A 144 -15.48 9.48 18.10
C LEU A 144 -16.89 9.36 17.52
N LYS A 145 -17.02 8.64 16.39
CA LYS A 145 -18.28 8.29 15.74
C LYS A 145 -18.64 6.83 15.98
N SER A 146 -17.70 5.93 15.73
CA SER A 146 -17.89 4.49 15.89
C SER A 146 -16.53 3.81 16.06
N GLU A 147 -16.59 2.58 16.54
CA GLU A 147 -15.43 1.71 16.69
C GLU A 147 -15.81 0.31 16.21
N LEU A 148 -14.88 -0.33 15.50
CA LEU A 148 -15.06 -1.66 14.93
C LEU A 148 -13.95 -2.58 15.40
N ALA A 149 -14.30 -3.59 16.19
CA ALA A 149 -13.36 -4.62 16.62
C ALA A 149 -12.85 -5.46 15.42
N LEU A 150 -11.53 -5.66 15.36
CA LEU A 150 -10.88 -6.38 14.28
C LEU A 150 -10.77 -7.88 14.53
N GLU A 151 -10.71 -8.33 15.78
CA GLU A 151 -10.66 -9.76 16.13
C GLU A 151 -11.85 -10.54 15.54
N SER A 152 -11.55 -11.57 14.74
CA SER A 152 -12.50 -12.58 14.24
C SER A 152 -11.78 -13.80 13.70
N ASP A 153 -12.51 -14.79 13.19
CA ASP A 153 -11.92 -15.97 12.56
C ASP A 153 -11.10 -15.62 11.30
N GLU A 154 -11.46 -14.54 10.59
CA GLU A 154 -10.72 -14.01 9.43
C GLU A 154 -9.49 -13.19 9.82
N ILE A 155 -9.43 -12.70 11.07
CA ILE A 155 -8.32 -11.90 11.62
C ILE A 155 -7.95 -12.52 12.97
N PRO A 156 -7.33 -13.71 12.97
CA PRO A 156 -7.03 -14.43 14.20
C PRO A 156 -5.93 -13.72 15.02
N GLU A 157 -5.05 -12.97 14.35
CA GLU A 157 -3.92 -12.26 14.95
C GLU A 157 -3.85 -10.83 14.40
N PRO A 158 -4.47 -9.83 15.07
CA PRO A 158 -4.47 -8.44 14.60
C PRO A 158 -3.06 -7.83 14.43
N SER A 159 -2.06 -8.36 15.13
CA SER A 159 -0.65 -7.96 14.97
C SER A 159 -0.06 -8.27 13.59
N LEU A 160 -0.74 -9.09 12.77
CA LEU A 160 -0.37 -9.34 11.38
C LEU A 160 -0.87 -8.27 10.42
N ILE A 161 -1.65 -7.30 10.90
CA ILE A 161 -2.14 -6.21 10.06
C ILE A 161 -0.98 -5.29 9.70
N THR A 162 -0.85 -5.01 8.41
CA THR A 162 0.25 -4.24 7.81
C THR A 162 -0.23 -2.97 7.12
N ALA A 163 -1.54 -2.84 6.85
CA ALA A 163 -2.13 -1.62 6.32
C ALA A 163 -3.62 -1.49 6.63
N LEU A 164 -4.09 -0.25 6.77
CA LEU A 164 -5.47 0.13 6.54
C LEU A 164 -5.62 0.59 5.08
N VAL A 165 -6.60 0.04 4.37
CA VAL A 165 -6.82 0.31 2.94
C VAL A 165 -8.25 0.76 2.72
N LYS A 166 -8.41 1.95 2.14
CA LYS A 166 -9.71 2.42 1.66
C LYS A 166 -9.90 2.03 0.19
N HIS A 167 -11.02 1.37 -0.11
CA HIS A 167 -11.44 1.05 -1.47
C HIS A 167 -12.90 1.46 -1.67
N GLY A 168 -13.37 1.60 -2.92
CA GLY A 168 -14.62 2.29 -3.24
C GLY A 168 -15.86 1.87 -2.42
N ASP A 169 -15.95 0.62 -2.00
CA ASP A 169 -17.04 0.08 -1.18
C ASP A 169 -16.80 0.12 0.33
N GLY A 170 -15.57 0.32 0.80
CA GLY A 170 -15.28 0.30 2.22
C GLY A 170 -13.82 0.33 2.65
N TYR A 171 -13.60 -0.18 3.85
CA TYR A 171 -12.32 -0.25 4.53
C TYR A 171 -11.90 -1.70 4.68
N TYR A 172 -10.66 -1.95 4.33
CA TYR A 172 -10.00 -3.23 4.35
C TYR A 172 -8.77 -3.14 5.24
N VAL A 173 -8.39 -4.26 5.84
CA VAL A 173 -7.08 -4.42 6.49
C VAL A 173 -6.24 -5.42 5.70
N GLU A 174 -4.97 -5.11 5.48
CA GLU A 174 -4.00 -6.01 4.86
C GLU A 174 -3.34 -6.88 5.93
N LEU A 175 -3.34 -8.20 5.75
CA LEU A 175 -2.70 -9.15 6.67
C LEU A 175 -1.49 -9.80 6.02
N SER A 176 -0.33 -9.70 6.68
CA SER A 176 0.93 -10.37 6.32
C SER A 176 1.33 -10.25 4.85
N ASP A 177 1.06 -9.12 4.20
CA ASP A 177 1.32 -8.91 2.77
C ASP A 177 0.63 -9.93 1.81
N ASP A 178 -0.42 -10.64 2.24
CA ASP A 178 -0.96 -11.79 1.47
C ASP A 178 -2.43 -11.63 1.06
N TYR A 179 -3.27 -11.09 1.93
CA TYR A 179 -4.68 -10.87 1.67
C TYR A 179 -5.24 -9.64 2.38
N LEU A 180 -6.36 -9.15 1.86
CA LEU A 180 -7.18 -8.10 2.46
C LEU A 180 -8.40 -8.72 3.14
N VAL A 181 -8.86 -8.12 4.24
CA VAL A 181 -10.16 -8.45 4.85
C VAL A 181 -11.05 -7.21 4.80
N HIS A 182 -12.20 -7.30 4.14
CA HIS A 182 -13.21 -6.24 4.14
C HIS A 182 -13.87 -6.18 5.52
N VAL A 183 -13.74 -5.07 6.23
CA VAL A 183 -14.19 -4.98 7.63
C VAL A 183 -15.30 -3.95 7.84
N ALA A 184 -15.33 -2.87 7.07
CA ALA A 184 -16.37 -1.85 7.16
C ALA A 184 -16.77 -1.31 5.79
N SER A 185 -18.02 -0.89 5.65
CA SER A 185 -18.51 -0.13 4.49
C SER A 185 -17.86 1.26 4.42
N SER A 186 -18.03 1.97 3.31
CA SER A 186 -17.54 3.35 3.14
C SER A 186 -18.11 4.36 4.15
N ALA A 187 -19.24 4.04 4.79
CA ALA A 187 -19.84 4.81 5.89
C ALA A 187 -19.34 4.37 7.28
N GLY A 188 -18.33 3.51 7.36
CA GLY A 188 -17.75 3.03 8.63
C GLY A 188 -18.64 2.05 9.39
N ALA A 189 -19.74 1.57 8.79
CA ALA A 189 -20.59 0.53 9.38
C ALA A 189 -19.96 -0.86 9.17
N PRO A 190 -20.03 -1.77 10.15
CA PRO A 190 -19.51 -3.13 10.02
C PRO A 190 -20.16 -3.87 8.85
N VAL A 191 -19.37 -4.71 8.17
CA VAL A 191 -19.86 -5.64 7.14
C VAL A 191 -19.59 -7.08 7.55
N GLU A 192 -20.22 -8.03 6.86
CA GLU A 192 -19.78 -9.42 6.93
C GLU A 192 -18.35 -9.51 6.39
N LYS A 193 -17.42 -9.93 7.25
CA LYS A 193 -16.00 -9.97 6.91
C LYS A 193 -15.78 -10.95 5.75
N SER A 194 -15.07 -10.50 4.74
CA SER A 194 -14.72 -11.31 3.58
C SER A 194 -13.25 -11.16 3.24
N VAL A 195 -12.62 -12.28 2.90
CA VAL A 195 -11.21 -12.35 2.55
C VAL A 195 -11.07 -12.16 1.04
N VAL A 196 -10.19 -11.25 0.65
CA VAL A 196 -9.83 -10.96 -0.73
C VAL A 196 -8.34 -11.28 -0.92
N PRO A 197 -7.95 -12.13 -1.87
CA PRO A 197 -6.55 -12.44 -2.09
C PRO A 197 -5.77 -11.22 -2.59
N GLY A 198 -4.52 -11.04 -2.16
CA GLY A 198 -3.66 -9.94 -2.58
C GLY A 198 -3.69 -8.72 -1.65
N GLN A 199 -3.04 -7.65 -2.07
CA GLN A 199 -2.69 -6.50 -1.22
C GLN A 199 -3.36 -5.20 -1.70
N ALA A 200 -3.89 -5.20 -2.93
CA ALA A 200 -4.47 -4.02 -3.53
C ALA A 200 -5.66 -4.36 -4.42
N LEU A 201 -6.57 -3.40 -4.58
CA LEU A 201 -7.82 -3.54 -5.33
C LEU A 201 -7.89 -2.53 -6.48
N ASP A 202 -8.22 -3.02 -7.68
CA ASP A 202 -8.64 -2.22 -8.84
C ASP A 202 -10.00 -2.71 -9.34
N GLY A 203 -11.07 -2.16 -8.77
CA GLY A 203 -12.45 -2.52 -9.08
C GLY A 203 -12.72 -4.00 -8.77
N SER A 204 -13.00 -4.80 -9.81
CA SER A 204 -13.28 -6.23 -9.67
C SER A 204 -12.03 -7.11 -9.75
N THR A 205 -10.84 -6.53 -9.61
CA THR A 205 -9.56 -7.25 -9.67
C THR A 205 -8.78 -6.98 -8.40
N ALA A 206 -8.26 -8.03 -7.77
CA ALA A 206 -7.23 -7.89 -6.76
C ALA A 206 -5.84 -8.09 -7.38
N LEU A 207 -4.86 -7.40 -6.84
CA LEU A 207 -3.46 -7.50 -7.23
C LEU A 207 -2.67 -8.11 -6.07
N LYS A 208 -1.74 -9.00 -6.39
CA LYS A 208 -0.87 -9.66 -5.41
C LYS A 208 0.58 -9.53 -5.83
N ALA A 209 1.48 -9.31 -4.87
CA ALA A 209 2.92 -9.36 -5.07
C ALA A 209 3.57 -10.40 -4.16
N ASP A 210 4.14 -11.45 -4.75
CA ASP A 210 4.88 -12.50 -4.04
C ASP A 210 6.37 -12.41 -4.36
N LEU A 211 7.23 -12.77 -3.40
CA LEU A 211 8.64 -13.00 -3.66
C LEU A 211 8.79 -14.35 -4.36
N ALA A 212 9.15 -14.33 -5.65
CA ALA A 212 9.46 -15.56 -6.38
C ALA A 212 10.84 -16.09 -5.95
N ASP A 213 11.78 -15.18 -5.73
CA ASP A 213 13.09 -15.41 -5.13
C ASP A 213 13.57 -14.11 -4.43
N PRO A 214 14.74 -14.09 -3.77
CA PRO A 214 15.21 -12.92 -3.04
C PRO A 214 15.39 -11.64 -3.88
N LYS A 215 15.43 -11.71 -5.21
CA LYS A 215 15.63 -10.57 -6.14
C LYS A 215 14.49 -10.41 -7.16
N HIS A 216 13.42 -11.18 -7.03
CA HIS A 216 12.30 -11.20 -7.97
C HIS A 216 10.96 -11.05 -7.27
N VAL A 217 10.14 -10.11 -7.77
CA VAL A 217 8.76 -9.92 -7.32
C VAL A 217 7.82 -10.37 -8.44
N ALA A 218 7.11 -11.48 -8.21
CA ALA A 218 6.05 -11.96 -9.08
C ALA A 218 4.75 -11.25 -8.75
N LEU A 219 4.12 -10.68 -9.78
CA LEU A 219 2.82 -10.01 -9.68
C LEU A 219 1.73 -10.86 -10.29
N TYR A 220 0.58 -10.87 -9.64
CA TYR A 220 -0.60 -11.61 -10.09
C TYR A 220 -1.84 -10.72 -10.08
N ARG A 221 -2.78 -11.07 -10.96
CA ARG A 221 -4.15 -10.57 -10.97
C ARG A 221 -5.11 -11.67 -10.58
N VAL A 222 -6.05 -11.36 -9.71
CA VAL A 222 -7.13 -12.25 -9.32
C VAL A 222 -8.45 -11.57 -9.64
N ALA A 223 -9.25 -12.17 -10.53
CA ALA A 223 -10.60 -11.68 -10.79
C ALA A 223 -11.49 -11.99 -9.57
N LEU A 224 -12.24 -11.00 -9.07
CA LEU A 224 -13.10 -11.18 -7.90
C LEU A 224 -14.52 -11.61 -8.32
N PRO A 225 -15.23 -12.42 -7.50
CA PRO A 225 -14.80 -12.93 -6.18
C PRO A 225 -13.97 -14.23 -6.23
N GLU A 226 -14.04 -15.02 -7.30
CA GLU A 226 -13.58 -16.43 -7.30
C GLU A 226 -12.63 -16.79 -8.47
N GLY A 227 -11.92 -15.82 -9.04
CA GLY A 227 -10.97 -16.07 -10.13
C GLY A 227 -9.69 -16.76 -9.67
N ASP A 228 -9.11 -17.57 -10.55
CA ASP A 228 -7.75 -18.08 -10.35
C ASP A 228 -6.72 -16.96 -10.54
N PRO A 229 -5.61 -16.95 -9.76
CA PRO A 229 -4.50 -16.03 -10.00
C PRO A 229 -3.92 -16.20 -11.40
N SER A 230 -3.76 -15.09 -12.10
CA SER A 230 -3.10 -15.00 -13.40
C SER A 230 -1.83 -14.19 -13.29
N ALA A 231 -0.71 -14.71 -13.80
CA ALA A 231 0.56 -13.99 -13.78
C ALA A 231 0.43 -12.69 -14.59
N LEU A 232 0.91 -11.60 -14.00
CA LEU A 232 0.95 -10.26 -14.59
C LEU A 232 2.37 -9.88 -15.00
N ALA A 233 3.32 -10.00 -14.08
CA ALA A 233 4.70 -9.60 -14.30
C ALA A 233 5.64 -10.38 -13.37
N ASP A 234 6.92 -10.42 -13.72
CA ASP A 234 8.01 -10.82 -12.85
C ASP A 234 9.08 -9.73 -12.92
N VAL A 235 9.22 -8.99 -11.83
CA VAL A 235 10.05 -7.78 -11.75
C VAL A 235 11.36 -8.12 -11.06
N ALA A 236 12.46 -8.00 -11.81
CA ALA A 236 13.80 -8.26 -11.31
C ALA A 236 14.41 -7.03 -10.61
N PHE A 237 15.26 -7.30 -9.62
CA PHE A 237 16.03 -6.30 -8.87
C PHE A 237 17.50 -6.70 -8.82
N GLY A 238 18.40 -5.71 -8.81
CA GLY A 238 19.85 -5.98 -8.70
C GLY A 238 20.25 -6.48 -7.30
N GLU A 239 19.51 -6.05 -6.29
CA GLU A 239 19.74 -6.30 -4.87
C GLU A 239 18.58 -7.11 -4.26
N ARG A 240 18.76 -7.60 -3.03
CA ARG A 240 17.75 -8.41 -2.35
C ARG A 240 16.53 -7.55 -2.03
N VAL A 241 15.33 -8.03 -2.35
CA VAL A 241 14.08 -7.38 -1.95
C VAL A 241 13.86 -7.60 -0.47
N ALA A 242 13.86 -6.50 0.29
CA ALA A 242 13.63 -6.50 1.72
C ALA A 242 12.16 -6.28 2.05
N ARG A 243 11.53 -5.32 1.36
CA ARG A 243 10.12 -4.97 1.55
C ARG A 243 9.47 -4.62 0.21
N ARG A 244 8.15 -4.84 0.13
CA ARG A 244 7.34 -4.51 -1.03
C ARG A 244 6.02 -3.91 -0.58
N THR A 245 5.52 -2.94 -1.33
CA THR A 245 4.21 -2.32 -1.10
C THR A 245 3.52 -2.22 -2.45
N LEU A 246 2.41 -2.93 -2.58
CA LEU A 246 1.62 -2.89 -3.80
C LEU A 246 0.62 -1.73 -3.73
N LEU A 247 0.73 -0.82 -4.68
CA LEU A 247 -0.11 0.37 -4.78
C LEU A 247 -0.97 0.19 -6.04
N ALA A 248 -2.22 -0.24 -5.90
CA ALA A 248 -3.09 -0.38 -7.08
C ALA A 248 -3.16 0.94 -7.85
N ALA A 249 -3.06 0.90 -9.18
CA ALA A 249 -3.30 2.08 -10.00
C ALA A 249 -4.81 2.29 -10.18
N LYS A 250 -5.19 3.47 -10.68
CA LYS A 250 -6.59 3.76 -11.05
C LYS A 250 -7.05 2.81 -12.15
N LYS A 251 -8.35 2.52 -12.24
CA LYS A 251 -8.98 1.79 -13.35
C LYS A 251 -8.36 2.15 -14.72
N GLY A 252 -7.57 1.23 -15.27
CA GLY A 252 -6.90 1.35 -16.58
C GLY A 252 -5.52 2.01 -16.58
N GLY A 253 -5.10 2.66 -15.49
CA GLY A 253 -3.68 2.91 -15.19
C GLY A 253 -3.07 1.58 -14.71
N GLY A 254 -1.80 1.32 -14.99
CA GLY A 254 -1.24 -0.03 -14.83
C GLY A 254 -1.06 -0.53 -13.39
N THR A 255 0.16 -0.74 -12.92
CA THR A 255 0.40 -1.23 -11.55
C THR A 255 1.60 -0.53 -10.98
N LEU A 256 1.48 -0.05 -9.74
CA LEU A 256 2.55 0.66 -9.05
C LEU A 256 3.07 -0.25 -7.94
N LEU A 257 4.37 -0.52 -7.97
CA LEU A 257 5.03 -1.40 -7.01
C LEU A 257 6.14 -0.61 -6.31
N GLY A 258 5.94 -0.28 -5.04
CA GLY A 258 7.00 0.24 -4.19
C GLY A 258 7.87 -0.91 -3.68
N VAL A 259 9.18 -0.81 -3.82
CA VAL A 259 10.13 -1.84 -3.36
C VAL A 259 11.28 -1.20 -2.61
N VAL A 260 11.60 -1.78 -1.45
CA VAL A 260 12.85 -1.54 -0.74
C VAL A 260 13.76 -2.74 -0.97
N THR A 261 14.96 -2.46 -1.42
CA THR A 261 16.03 -3.45 -1.60
C THR A 261 17.17 -3.19 -0.63
N GLU A 262 17.86 -4.26 -0.24
CA GLU A 262 19.00 -4.28 0.65
C GLU A 262 20.23 -4.82 -0.08
N SER A 263 21.34 -4.10 0.00
CA SER A 263 22.63 -4.59 -0.49
C SER A 263 23.14 -5.77 0.34
N GLU A 264 23.78 -6.75 -0.30
CA GLU A 264 24.58 -7.74 0.42
C GLU A 264 25.86 -7.10 0.98
N GLN A 265 26.11 -7.28 2.28
CA GLN A 265 27.31 -6.77 2.95
C GLN A 265 28.35 -7.88 3.12
N PRO A 266 29.64 -7.65 2.80
CA PRO A 266 30.70 -8.64 3.03
C PRO A 266 30.87 -9.00 4.50
N ASP A 267 30.63 -8.02 5.38
CA ASP A 267 30.67 -8.17 6.82
C ASP A 267 29.23 -8.23 7.36
N PRO A 268 28.80 -9.34 7.98
CA PRO A 268 27.45 -9.47 8.53
C PRO A 268 27.15 -8.52 9.69
N GLU A 269 28.17 -7.87 10.29
CA GLU A 269 27.98 -6.83 11.32
C GLU A 269 27.69 -5.45 10.71
N THR A 270 27.97 -5.25 9.41
CA THR A 270 27.63 -4.00 8.72
C THR A 270 26.16 -4.03 8.30
N PRO A 271 25.33 -3.05 8.71
CA PRO A 271 23.94 -2.98 8.26
C PRO A 271 23.85 -2.89 6.73
N PRO A 272 22.87 -3.55 6.09
CA PRO A 272 22.67 -3.42 4.66
C PRO A 272 22.32 -1.97 4.30
N LEU A 273 22.80 -1.52 3.13
CA LEU A 273 22.35 -0.28 2.53
C LEU A 273 20.97 -0.53 1.92
N GLU A 274 19.98 0.23 2.39
CA GLU A 274 18.63 0.22 1.82
C GLU A 274 18.53 1.17 0.63
N SER A 275 17.77 0.78 -0.38
CA SER A 275 17.37 1.62 -1.51
C SER A 275 15.91 1.39 -1.83
N ALA A 276 15.14 2.47 -2.01
CA ALA A 276 13.72 2.41 -2.33
C ALA A 276 13.48 2.82 -3.79
N SER A 277 12.56 2.15 -4.46
CA SER A 277 12.13 2.49 -5.82
C SER A 277 10.63 2.26 -6.04
N LEU A 278 10.06 3.04 -6.94
CA LEU A 278 8.72 2.85 -7.48
C LEU A 278 8.86 2.28 -8.89
N VAL A 279 8.29 1.10 -9.12
CA VAL A 279 8.18 0.49 -10.43
C VAL A 279 6.79 0.80 -10.97
N VAL A 280 6.74 1.44 -12.14
CA VAL A 280 5.51 1.74 -12.87
C VAL A 280 5.37 0.73 -14.00
N LEU A 281 4.34 -0.10 -13.90
CA LEU A 281 4.00 -1.11 -14.89
C LEU A 281 2.77 -0.66 -15.66
N ASP A 282 2.65 -1.04 -16.93
CA ASP A 282 1.42 -0.85 -17.70
C ASP A 282 0.34 -1.89 -17.37
N SER A 283 -0.83 -1.78 -18.01
CA SER A 283 -1.92 -2.73 -17.82
C SER A 283 -1.60 -4.15 -18.33
N GLY A 284 -0.52 -4.33 -19.09
CA GLY A 284 -0.02 -5.64 -19.50
C GLY A 284 1.06 -6.21 -18.58
N GLY A 285 1.49 -5.47 -17.55
CA GLY A 285 2.55 -5.87 -16.64
C GLY A 285 3.97 -5.53 -17.13
N HIS A 286 4.11 -4.75 -18.21
CA HIS A 286 5.44 -4.34 -18.67
C HIS A 286 5.92 -3.11 -17.89
N GLU A 287 7.17 -3.14 -17.45
CA GLU A 287 7.82 -1.99 -16.81
C GLU A 287 7.98 -0.83 -17.80
N LYS A 288 7.37 0.31 -17.44
CA LYS A 288 7.48 1.58 -18.16
C LYS A 288 8.58 2.44 -17.56
N HIS A 289 8.54 2.60 -16.24
CA HIS A 289 9.46 3.46 -15.50
C HIS A 289 9.87 2.82 -14.18
N ARG A 290 11.05 3.23 -13.71
CA ARG A 290 11.55 2.92 -12.39
C ARG A 290 12.13 4.18 -11.77
N VAL A 291 11.53 4.61 -10.66
CA VAL A 291 11.82 5.89 -10.05
C VAL A 291 12.48 5.65 -8.69
N PRO A 292 13.69 6.16 -8.41
CA PRO A 292 14.25 6.08 -7.07
C PRO A 292 13.38 6.90 -6.10
N LEU A 293 13.02 6.30 -4.97
CA LEU A 293 12.25 6.96 -3.92
C LEU A 293 13.18 7.47 -2.82
N PRO A 294 12.85 8.61 -2.18
CA PRO A 294 13.55 9.00 -0.97
C PRO A 294 13.32 7.95 0.12
N HIS A 295 14.33 7.75 0.97
CA HIS A 295 14.25 6.86 2.14
C HIS A 295 14.43 7.65 3.43
N SER A 296 13.89 7.12 4.52
CA SER A 296 14.10 7.67 5.87
C SER A 296 15.55 7.49 6.30
N GLU A 297 16.09 8.53 6.94
CA GLU A 297 17.42 8.50 7.54
C GLU A 297 17.35 8.10 9.03
N SER A 298 16.14 8.15 9.60
CA SER A 298 15.86 7.78 10.98
C SER A 298 15.42 6.31 11.07
N VAL A 299 15.75 5.67 12.19
CA VAL A 299 15.25 4.33 12.59
C VAL A 299 13.89 4.40 13.30
N GLU A 300 13.21 5.54 13.20
CA GLU A 300 11.88 5.73 13.77
C GLU A 300 10.90 4.69 13.23
N ASP A 301 10.09 4.16 14.14
CA ASP A 301 9.01 3.25 13.82
C ASP A 301 7.90 4.00 13.09
N VAL A 302 7.90 3.87 11.77
CA VAL A 302 6.89 4.39 10.84
C VAL A 302 6.15 3.20 10.27
N PHE A 303 4.86 3.09 10.58
CA PHE A 303 4.02 1.99 10.12
C PHE A 303 3.91 1.95 8.60
N ARG A 304 3.63 3.10 7.96
CA ARG A 304 3.54 3.19 6.50
C ARG A 304 4.06 4.51 5.95
N ASN A 305 5.17 4.43 5.23
CA ASN A 305 5.84 5.59 4.67
C ASN A 305 5.59 5.78 3.16
N VAL A 306 4.94 4.84 2.48
CA VAL A 306 4.55 4.98 1.07
C VAL A 306 3.05 4.69 0.93
N LYS A 307 2.32 5.62 0.32
CA LYS A 307 0.89 5.48 0.07
C LYS A 307 0.48 6.09 -1.25
N ARG A 308 -0.65 5.61 -1.77
CA ARG A 308 -1.32 6.24 -2.90
C ARG A 308 -2.34 7.26 -2.39
N GLY A 309 -2.34 8.46 -2.98
CA GLY A 309 -3.33 9.49 -2.70
C GLY A 309 -4.62 9.29 -3.49
N ASP A 310 -5.70 9.94 -3.04
CA ASP A 310 -6.98 9.97 -3.76
C ASP A 310 -6.87 10.67 -5.13
N ASP A 311 -5.87 11.54 -5.30
CA ASP A 311 -5.50 12.16 -6.58
C ASP A 311 -4.82 11.19 -7.56
N GLY A 312 -4.50 9.98 -7.10
CA GLY A 312 -3.89 8.90 -7.86
C GLY A 312 -2.37 8.91 -7.92
N ASN A 313 -1.70 9.90 -7.31
CA ASN A 313 -0.24 9.95 -7.20
C ASN A 313 0.26 9.08 -6.05
N VAL A 314 1.56 8.79 -6.03
CA VAL A 314 2.23 8.13 -4.90
C VAL A 314 2.87 9.18 -4.03
N TYR A 315 2.76 9.00 -2.72
CA TYR A 315 3.35 9.88 -1.73
C TYR A 315 4.34 9.08 -0.90
N VAL A 316 5.48 9.68 -0.59
CA VAL A 316 6.54 9.06 0.21
C VAL A 316 6.90 9.99 1.35
N MET A 317 6.70 9.49 2.57
CA MET A 317 7.14 10.13 3.80
C MET A 317 8.57 9.70 4.13
N LYS A 318 9.42 10.70 4.35
CA LYS A 318 10.79 10.54 4.82
C LYS A 318 10.89 11.17 6.20
N VAL A 319 11.49 10.42 7.11
CA VAL A 319 11.72 10.83 8.49
C VAL A 319 13.21 11.00 8.72
N ALA A 320 13.60 12.15 9.28
CA ALA A 320 14.98 12.52 9.56
C ALA A 320 15.10 13.26 10.91
N ALA A 321 16.32 13.44 11.39
CA ALA A 321 16.57 14.16 12.64
C ALA A 321 16.04 15.62 12.59
N SER A 322 16.08 16.26 11.43
CA SER A 322 15.61 17.65 11.23
C SER A 322 14.09 17.79 11.19
N GLY A 323 13.35 16.71 10.91
CA GLY A 323 11.91 16.78 10.67
C GLY A 323 11.39 15.65 9.79
N VAL A 324 10.22 15.88 9.22
CA VAL A 324 9.54 14.97 8.29
C VAL A 324 9.28 15.71 6.99
N SER A 325 9.60 15.04 5.88
CA SER A 325 9.34 15.53 4.54
C SER A 325 8.42 14.55 3.82
N ILE A 326 7.46 15.04 3.04
CA ILE A 326 6.65 14.19 2.15
C ILE A 326 6.82 14.70 0.72
N VAL A 327 7.12 13.78 -0.19
CA VAL A 327 7.17 14.04 -1.63
C VAL A 327 6.01 13.35 -2.34
N LYS A 328 5.59 13.94 -3.45
CA LYS A 328 4.66 13.34 -4.41
C LYS A 328 5.44 12.86 -5.62
N VAL A 329 5.19 11.61 -6.00
CA VAL A 329 5.63 10.98 -7.23
C VAL A 329 4.44 10.89 -8.16
N THR A 330 4.50 11.62 -9.26
CA THR A 330 3.54 11.50 -10.36
C THR A 330 4.07 10.43 -11.31
N PRO A 331 3.45 9.23 -11.34
CA PRO A 331 3.91 8.09 -12.13
C PRO A 331 3.60 8.23 -13.62
#